data_AF-A0A1T4KV74-F1
#
_entry.id   AF-A0A1T4KV74-F1
#
_cell.length_a   1.000
_cell.length_b   1.000
_cell.length_c   1.000
_cell.angle_alpha   90.00
_cell.angle_beta   90.00
_cell.angle_gamma   90.00
#
_symmetry.space_group_name_H-M   'P 1'
#
loop_
_entity.id
_entity.type
_entity.pdbx_description
1 polymer ?
#
loop_
_entity_poly.entity_id
_entity_poly.type
_entity_poly.pdbx_seq_one_letter_code
_entity_poly.pdbx_strand_id
1 'polypeptide(L)'
;MSKNENESVSSRELAEKYNSDYVKILGDFKLDCFKRSTSLTVYRYMRYKWAKNLIESKKISFADPATWEDPFEKRFVCGDYEQSGFKKNQVAAFCVTTEHGENESAFWRQFDMENRHDLVQLTFDFDVLIKSLSDFAQKNNAKVYVSPCKYDYTSEEIKNNSKIQKVYKTIDEESFIELACLKRRAFKYEYELRIFMYGEKLPIEGGRLNIPLKGKLVKTLKVCPNPSVEAFVSNDFVREMLQERLGIRVEKSHLYDEVSKFKFSRGK
;
A
#
# COMPACT_ATOMS: atom_id res chain seq x y z
N MET A 1 -38.37 -1.50 -4.76
CA MET A 1 -37.02 -1.82 -4.24
C MET A 1 -36.03 -1.48 -5.34
N SER A 2 -35.29 -0.38 -5.18
CA SER A 2 -34.30 0.07 -6.16
C SER A 2 -33.12 -0.89 -6.18
N LYS A 3 -32.67 -1.25 -7.38
CA LYS A 3 -31.37 -1.90 -7.60
C LYS A 3 -30.30 -0.89 -7.17
N ASN A 4 -29.52 -1.21 -6.14
CA ASN A 4 -28.29 -0.47 -5.85
C ASN A 4 -27.27 -0.88 -6.92
N GLU A 5 -27.15 -0.06 -7.96
CA GLU A 5 -26.03 -0.13 -8.90
C GLU A 5 -24.76 0.22 -8.12
N ASN A 6 -23.83 -0.75 -8.04
CA ASN A 6 -22.50 -0.57 -7.49
C ASN A 6 -21.73 0.36 -8.45
N GLU A 7 -21.70 1.66 -8.18
CA GLU A 7 -20.76 2.56 -8.85
C GLU A 7 -19.36 2.32 -8.27
N SER A 8 -18.63 1.39 -8.90
CA SER A 8 -17.18 1.28 -8.76
C SER A 8 -16.54 2.42 -9.51
N VAL A 9 -15.64 3.18 -8.86
CA VAL A 9 -14.81 4.13 -9.60
C VAL A 9 -13.86 3.34 -10.50
N SER A 10 -13.97 3.61 -11.79
CA SER A 10 -13.18 2.98 -12.83
C SER A 10 -11.75 3.52 -12.81
N SER A 11 -10.79 2.71 -13.27
CA SER A 11 -9.42 3.19 -13.55
C SER A 11 -9.38 4.46 -14.36
N ARG A 12 -10.34 4.60 -15.28
CA ARG A 12 -10.44 5.74 -16.16
C ARG A 12 -10.66 7.02 -15.39
N GLU A 13 -11.55 7.04 -14.40
CA GLU A 13 -11.81 8.23 -13.58
C GLU A 13 -10.60 8.59 -12.70
N LEU A 14 -9.89 7.60 -12.16
CA LEU A 14 -8.64 7.85 -11.42
C LEU A 14 -7.56 8.41 -12.34
N ALA A 15 -7.40 7.82 -13.53
CA ALA A 15 -6.46 8.29 -14.54
C ALA A 15 -6.80 9.72 -14.97
N GLU A 16 -8.07 10.03 -15.25
CA GLU A 16 -8.54 11.37 -15.59
C GLU A 16 -8.28 12.38 -14.46
N LYS A 17 -8.38 11.95 -13.19
CA LYS A 17 -8.14 12.82 -12.02
C LYS A 17 -6.65 13.05 -11.74
N TYR A 18 -5.80 12.03 -11.83
CA TYR A 18 -4.44 12.08 -11.31
C TYR A 18 -3.34 12.06 -12.37
N ASN A 19 -3.61 11.63 -13.61
CA ASN A 19 -2.57 11.59 -14.62
C ASN A 19 -2.06 13.01 -14.93
N SER A 20 -0.75 13.13 -14.95
CA SER A 20 -0.02 14.36 -15.26
C SER A 20 1.36 13.99 -15.81
N ASP A 21 2.19 14.99 -16.12
CA ASP A 21 3.56 14.76 -16.59
C ASP A 21 4.40 13.92 -15.61
N TYR A 22 4.07 13.97 -14.32
CA TYR A 22 4.81 13.32 -13.24
C TYR A 22 4.06 12.19 -12.54
N VAL A 23 2.79 11.93 -12.88
CA VAL A 23 1.98 10.89 -12.24
C VAL A 23 1.29 10.07 -13.32
N LYS A 24 1.42 8.75 -13.24
CA LYS A 24 0.75 7.79 -14.11
C LYS A 24 0.02 6.73 -13.30
N ILE A 25 -1.28 6.63 -13.52
CA ILE A 25 -2.13 5.55 -13.03
C ILE A 25 -2.13 4.44 -14.08
N LEU A 26 -1.71 3.22 -13.69
CA LEU A 26 -1.65 2.05 -14.58
C LEU A 26 -2.63 0.97 -14.12
N GLY A 27 -3.14 0.18 -15.07
CA GLY A 27 -3.95 -1.02 -14.81
C GLY A 27 -5.40 -0.78 -14.39
N ASP A 28 -6.11 -1.88 -14.18
CA ASP A 28 -7.52 -1.90 -13.80
C ASP A 28 -7.73 -1.92 -12.29
N PHE A 29 -8.27 -0.84 -11.74
CA PHE A 29 -8.64 -0.65 -10.35
C PHE A 29 -10.02 -1.27 -10.14
N LYS A 30 -10.06 -2.40 -9.44
CA LYS A 30 -11.30 -2.95 -8.90
C LYS A 30 -11.46 -2.40 -7.48
N LEU A 31 -12.05 -1.22 -7.37
CA LEU A 31 -12.26 -0.55 -6.08
C LEU A 31 -13.71 -0.71 -5.66
N ASP A 32 -13.98 -1.74 -4.86
CA ASP A 32 -15.29 -1.93 -4.22
C ASP A 32 -15.54 -0.89 -3.10
N CYS A 33 -14.50 -0.15 -2.69
CA CYS A 33 -14.50 0.75 -1.54
C CYS A 33 -14.89 2.21 -1.84
N PHE A 34 -15.19 2.58 -3.10
CA PHE A 34 -15.46 3.97 -3.46
C PHE A 34 -16.89 4.45 -3.17
N LYS A 35 -17.67 3.71 -2.39
CA LYS A 35 -19.13 3.88 -2.32
C LYS A 35 -19.67 5.25 -1.88
N ARG A 36 -18.87 6.21 -1.40
CA ARG A 36 -19.38 7.53 -0.91
C ARG A 36 -18.38 8.72 -0.91
N SER A 37 -17.17 8.59 -1.45
CA SER A 37 -16.10 9.60 -1.30
C SER A 37 -15.61 10.07 -2.66
N THR A 38 -15.22 11.33 -2.83
CA THR A 38 -14.61 11.89 -4.07
C THR A 38 -13.10 11.61 -4.17
N SER A 39 -12.51 11.02 -3.13
CA SER A 39 -11.08 10.68 -3.04
C SER A 39 -10.89 9.20 -2.71
N LEU A 40 -9.91 8.57 -3.38
CA LEU A 40 -9.45 7.23 -3.03
C LEU A 40 -8.94 7.23 -1.58
N THR A 41 -9.31 6.19 -0.83
CA THR A 41 -8.78 5.97 0.51
C THR A 41 -7.93 4.72 0.48
N VAL A 42 -6.70 4.83 0.99
CA VAL A 42 -5.77 3.70 1.05
C VAL A 42 -5.27 3.50 2.47
N TYR A 43 -4.96 2.25 2.79
CA TYR A 43 -4.60 1.82 4.13
C TYR A 43 -3.19 1.22 4.12
N ARG A 44 -2.45 1.40 5.22
CA ARG A 44 -1.19 0.68 5.42
C ARG A 44 -1.11 0.14 6.85
N TYR A 45 -0.84 -1.15 6.95
CA TYR A 45 -0.50 -1.79 8.20
C TYR A 45 1.01 -1.68 8.42
N MET A 46 1.42 -1.32 9.62
CA MET A 46 2.83 -1.26 10.01
C MET A 46 2.97 -1.26 11.53
N ARG A 47 4.19 -1.51 12.01
CA ARG A 47 4.51 -1.34 13.43
C ARG A 47 4.42 0.12 13.85
N TYR A 48 3.94 0.34 15.07
CA TYR A 48 3.71 1.66 15.64
C TYR A 48 4.95 2.55 15.58
N LYS A 49 6.15 2.01 15.85
CA LYS A 49 7.41 2.79 15.77
C LYS A 49 7.61 3.45 14.40
N TRP A 50 7.21 2.78 13.32
CA TRP A 50 7.34 3.30 11.96
C TRP A 50 6.25 4.32 11.65
N ALA A 51 5.03 4.08 12.13
CA ALA A 51 3.94 5.04 12.01
C ALA A 51 4.26 6.34 12.76
N LYS A 52 4.75 6.24 13.99
CA LYS A 52 5.22 7.37 14.80
C LYS A 52 6.30 8.15 14.05
N ASN A 53 7.34 7.48 13.56
CA ASN A 53 8.40 8.12 12.80
C ASN A 53 7.89 8.84 11.55
N LEU A 54 6.96 8.23 10.79
CA LEU A 54 6.35 8.86 9.61
C LEU A 54 5.60 10.14 9.99
N ILE A 55 4.81 10.08 11.06
CA ILE A 55 3.98 11.19 11.52
C ILE A 55 4.84 12.34 12.07
N GLU A 56 5.81 12.04 12.93
CA GLU A 56 6.69 13.04 13.56
C GLU A 56 7.65 13.68 12.55
N SER A 57 8.29 12.88 11.71
CA SER A 57 9.25 13.38 10.71
C SER A 57 8.57 14.02 9.49
N LYS A 58 7.27 13.79 9.31
CA LYS A 58 6.50 14.16 8.11
C LYS A 58 7.17 13.67 6.82
N LYS A 59 7.73 12.47 6.85
CA LYS A 59 8.36 11.81 5.69
C LYS A 59 7.78 10.43 5.50
N ILE A 60 7.51 10.09 4.25
CA ILE A 60 7.17 8.73 3.85
C ILE A 60 8.42 8.04 3.31
N SER A 61 8.62 6.78 3.71
CA SER A 61 9.78 6.00 3.31
C SER A 61 9.36 4.96 2.27
N PHE A 62 9.94 5.06 1.08
CA PHE A 62 9.80 4.09 0.00
C PHE A 62 10.97 3.12 0.09
N ALA A 63 10.71 1.83 -0.04
CA ALA A 63 11.73 0.80 -0.01
C ALA A 63 12.25 0.52 -1.43
N ASP A 64 13.54 0.20 -1.55
CA ASP A 64 14.06 -0.39 -2.78
C ASP A 64 13.43 -1.79 -3.00
N PRO A 65 12.67 -2.00 -4.09
CA PRO A 65 12.03 -3.29 -4.36
C PRO A 65 13.02 -4.46 -4.55
N ALA A 66 14.30 -4.19 -4.83
CA ALA A 66 15.34 -5.22 -4.86
C ALA A 66 15.57 -5.87 -3.49
N THR A 67 15.21 -5.16 -2.41
CA THR A 67 15.33 -5.62 -1.02
C THR A 67 14.12 -6.41 -0.51
N TRP A 68 13.09 -6.61 -1.36
CA TRP A 68 11.92 -7.40 -0.96
C TRP A 68 12.30 -8.84 -0.60
N GLU A 69 11.65 -9.35 0.43
CA GLU A 69 11.87 -10.71 0.95
C GLU A 69 11.32 -11.76 -0.02
N ASP A 70 10.18 -11.48 -0.66
CA ASP A 70 9.56 -12.39 -1.62
C ASP A 70 10.40 -12.47 -2.92
N PRO A 71 11.01 -13.63 -3.25
CA PRO A 71 11.82 -13.78 -4.45
C PRO A 71 11.02 -13.64 -5.75
N PHE A 72 9.71 -13.87 -5.73
CA PHE A 72 8.85 -13.71 -6.90
C PHE A 72 8.59 -12.23 -7.20
N GLU A 73 8.42 -11.41 -6.16
CA GLU A 73 8.15 -9.97 -6.32
C GLU A 73 9.39 -9.21 -6.80
N LYS A 74 10.59 -9.55 -6.32
CA LYS A 74 11.83 -8.91 -6.79
C LYS A 74 12.38 -9.48 -8.10
N ARG A 75 11.84 -10.59 -8.62
CA ARG A 75 12.36 -11.29 -9.81
C ARG A 75 12.52 -10.34 -11.01
N PHE A 76 11.49 -9.54 -11.29
CA PHE A 76 11.51 -8.63 -12.43
C PHE A 76 12.28 -7.34 -12.11
N VAL A 77 12.17 -6.83 -10.90
CA VAL A 77 12.97 -5.66 -10.47
C VAL A 77 14.47 -5.94 -10.59
N CYS A 78 14.92 -7.12 -10.16
CA CYS A 78 16.31 -7.57 -10.24
C CYS A 78 16.66 -8.23 -11.58
N GLY A 79 15.73 -8.24 -12.54
CA GLY A 79 15.94 -8.83 -13.86
C GLY A 79 17.04 -8.11 -14.65
N ASP A 80 17.66 -8.88 -15.54
CA ASP A 80 18.56 -8.37 -16.57
C ASP A 80 17.74 -8.02 -17.83
N TYR A 81 17.92 -6.80 -18.30
CA TYR A 81 17.20 -6.20 -19.42
C TYR A 81 18.14 -5.75 -20.56
N GLU A 82 19.43 -6.13 -20.50
CA GLU A 82 20.41 -5.77 -21.54
C GLU A 82 19.96 -6.22 -22.93
N GLN A 83 19.42 -7.43 -23.04
CA GLN A 83 18.95 -8.00 -24.31
C GLN A 83 17.71 -7.31 -24.88
N SER A 84 16.90 -6.64 -24.05
CA SER A 84 15.74 -5.89 -24.53
C SER A 84 16.06 -4.44 -24.91
N GLY A 85 17.31 -3.99 -24.70
CA GLY A 85 17.71 -2.60 -24.90
C GLY A 85 17.08 -1.62 -23.91
N PHE A 86 16.40 -2.13 -22.87
CA PHE A 86 15.73 -1.31 -21.87
C PHE A 86 16.72 -0.93 -20.77
N LYS A 87 16.98 0.37 -20.63
CA LYS A 87 17.79 0.89 -19.54
C LYS A 87 16.92 1.14 -18.32
N LYS A 88 17.03 0.24 -17.34
CA LYS A 88 16.34 0.34 -16.06
C LYS A 88 16.90 1.49 -15.22
N ASN A 89 16.04 2.46 -14.88
CA ASN A 89 16.35 3.51 -13.91
C ASN A 89 16.12 3.03 -12.46
N GLN A 90 16.45 3.88 -11.48
CA GLN A 90 16.20 3.58 -10.08
C GLN A 90 14.71 3.58 -9.78
N VAL A 91 14.30 2.69 -8.88
CA VAL A 91 12.91 2.53 -8.45
C VAL A 91 12.85 2.40 -6.94
N ALA A 92 11.89 3.07 -6.32
CA ALA A 92 11.53 2.91 -4.92
C ALA A 92 10.01 2.70 -4.83
N ALA A 93 9.55 1.84 -3.92
CA ALA A 93 8.14 1.48 -3.80
C ALA A 93 7.55 1.75 -2.41
N PHE A 94 6.29 2.15 -2.41
CA PHE A 94 5.45 2.26 -1.23
C PHE A 94 4.13 1.52 -1.50
N CYS A 95 3.93 0.43 -0.79
CA CYS A 95 2.73 -0.40 -0.91
C CYS A 95 1.65 0.01 0.09
N VAL A 96 0.40 0.00 -0.36
CA VAL A 96 -0.80 0.21 0.45
C VAL A 96 -1.84 -0.82 0.04
N THR A 97 -2.91 -0.97 0.81
CA THR A 97 -4.10 -1.74 0.40
C THR A 97 -5.28 -0.82 0.19
N THR A 98 -6.16 -1.20 -0.72
CA THR A 98 -7.40 -0.49 -1.01
C THR A 98 -8.61 -1.07 -0.28
N GLU A 99 -8.45 -2.25 0.34
CA GLU A 99 -9.51 -2.90 1.12
C GLU A 99 -9.33 -2.73 2.64
N HIS A 100 -10.47 -2.63 3.32
CA HIS A 100 -10.59 -2.64 4.77
C HIS A 100 -11.82 -3.49 5.14
N GLY A 101 -11.68 -4.42 6.07
CA GLY A 101 -12.81 -5.20 6.61
C GLY A 101 -12.62 -6.71 6.48
N GLU A 102 -13.02 -7.30 5.34
CA GLU A 102 -13.16 -8.77 5.19
C GLU A 102 -11.86 -9.54 5.50
N ASN A 103 -10.72 -8.98 5.14
CA ASN A 103 -9.40 -9.60 5.34
C ASN A 103 -8.56 -8.92 6.44
N GLU A 104 -9.15 -8.01 7.23
CA GLU A 104 -8.45 -7.26 8.29
C GLU A 104 -7.75 -8.21 9.28
N SER A 105 -8.38 -9.35 9.60
CA SER A 105 -7.78 -10.38 10.47
C SER A 105 -6.50 -11.01 9.90
N ALA A 106 -6.43 -11.23 8.59
CA ALA A 106 -5.28 -11.79 7.91
C ALA A 106 -4.11 -10.79 7.93
N PHE A 107 -4.39 -9.52 7.67
CA PHE A 107 -3.39 -8.45 7.75
C PHE A 107 -2.79 -8.32 9.16
N TRP A 108 -3.62 -8.28 10.21
CA TRP A 108 -3.09 -8.21 11.57
C TRP A 108 -2.18 -9.38 11.90
N ARG A 109 -2.54 -10.62 11.51
CA ARG A 109 -1.71 -11.80 11.74
C ARG A 109 -0.40 -11.79 10.94
N GLN A 110 -0.48 -11.41 9.66
CA GLN A 110 0.68 -11.39 8.76
C GLN A 110 1.73 -10.37 9.21
N PHE A 111 1.32 -9.22 9.70
CA PHE A 111 2.27 -8.18 10.14
C PHE A 111 2.75 -8.41 11.59
N ASP A 112 2.08 -9.27 12.36
CA ASP A 112 2.39 -9.59 13.76
C ASP A 112 3.04 -10.97 13.91
N MET A 113 3.86 -11.38 12.95
CA MET A 113 4.54 -12.69 12.96
C MET A 113 5.37 -12.96 14.23
N GLU A 114 5.81 -11.90 14.91
CA GLU A 114 6.60 -11.98 16.14
C GLU A 114 5.75 -11.84 17.42
N ASN A 115 4.42 -11.78 17.30
CA ASN A 115 3.47 -11.57 18.40
C ASN A 115 3.88 -10.39 19.30
N ARG A 116 4.35 -9.31 18.69
CA ARG A 116 4.69 -8.09 19.43
C ARG A 116 3.46 -7.25 19.69
N HIS A 117 2.40 -7.46 18.91
CA HIS A 117 1.11 -6.80 19.06
C HIS A 117 1.21 -5.25 19.04
N ASP A 118 2.24 -4.72 18.36
CA ASP A 118 2.54 -3.28 18.24
C ASP A 118 2.08 -2.70 16.89
N LEU A 119 1.12 -3.36 16.23
CA LEU A 119 0.64 -2.97 14.91
C LEU A 119 -0.41 -1.87 14.95
N VAL A 120 -0.32 -1.00 13.94
CA VAL A 120 -1.32 0.01 13.63
C VAL A 120 -1.65 -0.02 12.14
N GLN A 121 -2.84 0.45 11.82
CA GLN A 121 -3.26 0.72 10.46
C GLN A 121 -3.39 2.24 10.31
N LEU A 122 -2.75 2.78 9.27
CA LEU A 122 -2.86 4.18 8.88
C LEU A 122 -3.82 4.28 7.70
N THR A 123 -4.75 5.24 7.76
CA THR A 123 -5.56 5.66 6.61
C THR A 123 -4.99 6.93 6.03
N PHE A 124 -4.67 6.90 4.74
CA PHE A 124 -4.09 8.02 4.02
C PHE A 124 -5.15 8.78 3.21
N ASP A 125 -5.00 10.10 3.16
CA ASP A 125 -5.59 10.92 2.12
C ASP A 125 -4.80 10.73 0.82
N PHE A 126 -5.39 10.06 -0.17
CA PHE A 126 -4.70 9.77 -1.42
C PHE A 126 -4.45 11.03 -2.27
N ASP A 127 -5.33 12.03 -2.22
CA ASP A 127 -5.15 13.31 -2.95
C ASP A 127 -3.90 14.03 -2.41
N VAL A 128 -3.78 14.12 -1.08
CA VAL A 128 -2.62 14.73 -0.42
C VAL A 128 -1.35 13.93 -0.66
N LEU A 129 -1.44 12.60 -0.67
CA LEU A 129 -0.33 11.71 -0.97
C LEU A 129 0.21 11.97 -2.36
N ILE A 130 -0.63 11.82 -3.39
CA ILE A 130 -0.23 11.95 -4.79
C ILE A 130 0.30 13.35 -5.08
N LYS A 131 -0.30 14.40 -4.51
CA LYS A 131 0.23 15.76 -4.63
C LYS A 131 1.65 15.89 -4.08
N SER A 132 1.91 15.35 -2.88
CA SER A 132 3.24 15.39 -2.27
C SER A 132 4.27 14.62 -3.10
N LEU A 133 3.88 13.47 -3.67
CA LEU A 133 4.75 12.66 -4.51
C LEU A 133 5.02 13.32 -5.87
N SER A 134 4.00 13.94 -6.50
CA SER A 134 4.13 14.67 -7.76
C SER A 134 5.09 15.85 -7.62
N ASP A 135 4.94 16.65 -6.56
CA ASP A 135 5.84 17.77 -6.26
C ASP A 135 7.30 17.30 -6.07
N PHE A 136 7.50 16.13 -5.46
CA PHE A 136 8.83 15.55 -5.30
C PHE A 136 9.38 15.04 -6.64
N ALA A 137 8.56 14.35 -7.43
CA ALA A 137 8.91 13.81 -8.72
C ALA A 137 9.36 14.91 -9.69
N GLN A 138 8.62 16.01 -9.75
CA GLN A 138 8.97 17.20 -10.53
C GLN A 138 10.37 17.74 -10.17
N LYS A 139 10.68 17.87 -8.88
CA LYS A 139 11.97 18.42 -8.41
C LYS A 139 13.16 17.51 -8.68
N ASN A 140 12.92 16.20 -8.82
CA ASN A 140 13.97 15.20 -8.95
C ASN A 140 14.02 14.57 -10.35
N ASN A 141 13.31 15.15 -11.33
CA ASN A 141 13.18 14.60 -12.68
C ASN A 141 12.81 13.10 -12.67
N ALA A 142 11.78 12.77 -11.89
CA ALA A 142 11.27 11.43 -11.68
C ALA A 142 9.78 11.37 -12.05
N LYS A 143 9.21 10.17 -12.02
CA LYS A 143 7.78 9.91 -12.20
C LYS A 143 7.24 9.07 -11.06
N VAL A 144 5.97 9.32 -10.74
CA VAL A 144 5.16 8.53 -9.83
C VAL A 144 4.31 7.58 -10.65
N TYR A 145 4.43 6.29 -10.39
CA TYR A 145 3.53 5.28 -10.94
C TYR A 145 2.64 4.72 -9.85
N VAL A 146 1.35 4.57 -10.13
CA VAL A 146 0.41 3.94 -9.20
C VAL A 146 -0.29 2.81 -9.93
N SER A 147 -0.12 1.59 -9.45
CA SER A 147 -0.66 0.40 -10.11
C SER A 147 -1.12 -0.63 -9.10
N PRO A 148 -2.29 -1.25 -9.27
CA PRO A 148 -2.68 -2.40 -8.48
C PRO A 148 -1.75 -3.58 -8.79
N CYS A 149 -1.57 -4.45 -7.80
CA CYS A 149 -0.90 -5.74 -8.01
C CYS A 149 -1.72 -6.63 -8.95
N LYS A 150 -1.02 -7.32 -9.86
CA LYS A 150 -1.60 -8.28 -10.80
C LYS A 150 -1.43 -9.69 -10.24
N TYR A 151 -2.55 -10.34 -9.92
CA TYR A 151 -2.61 -11.64 -9.22
C TYR A 151 -2.91 -12.82 -10.15
N ASP A 152 -2.65 -12.68 -11.44
CA ASP A 152 -3.09 -13.64 -12.46
C ASP A 152 -2.27 -14.93 -12.48
N TYR A 153 -1.08 -14.93 -11.86
CA TYR A 153 -0.10 -16.00 -12.01
C TYR A 153 0.16 -16.78 -10.72
N THR A 154 0.40 -18.08 -10.87
CA THR A 154 0.97 -18.93 -9.82
C THR A 154 2.48 -18.76 -9.72
N SER A 155 3.07 -19.30 -8.64
CA SER A 155 4.53 -19.36 -8.46
C SER A 155 5.25 -20.01 -9.65
N GLU A 156 4.70 -21.09 -10.21
CA GLU A 156 5.30 -21.81 -11.34
C GLU A 156 5.22 -21.00 -12.63
N GLU A 157 4.12 -20.30 -12.85
CA GLU A 157 3.95 -19.45 -14.04
C GLU A 157 4.90 -18.25 -14.02
N ILE A 158 5.12 -17.64 -12.86
CA ILE A 158 6.11 -16.56 -12.68
C ILE A 158 7.54 -17.09 -12.91
N LYS A 159 7.85 -18.31 -12.44
CA LYS A 159 9.16 -18.94 -12.66
C LYS A 159 9.40 -19.23 -14.14
N ASN A 160 8.42 -19.85 -14.80
CA ASN A 160 8.52 -20.26 -16.21
C ASN A 160 8.60 -19.05 -17.15
N ASN A 161 7.97 -17.92 -16.80
CA ASN A 161 8.01 -16.64 -17.53
C ASN A 161 7.44 -16.66 -18.96
N SER A 162 7.21 -17.82 -19.57
CA SER A 162 6.72 -17.93 -20.97
C SER A 162 5.38 -17.23 -21.20
N LYS A 163 4.43 -17.31 -20.26
CA LYS A 163 3.15 -16.58 -20.35
C LYS A 163 3.34 -15.07 -20.24
N ILE A 164 4.27 -14.64 -19.40
CA ILE A 164 4.55 -13.23 -19.13
C ILE A 164 5.25 -12.61 -20.36
N GLN A 165 6.23 -13.30 -20.95
CA GLN A 165 6.90 -12.87 -22.18
C GLN A 165 5.95 -12.75 -23.39
N LYS A 166 4.86 -13.54 -23.43
CA LYS A 166 3.84 -13.38 -24.48
C LYS A 166 3.06 -12.07 -24.36
N VAL A 167 2.90 -11.56 -23.14
CA VAL A 167 2.23 -10.29 -22.84
C VAL A 167 3.19 -9.14 -23.04
N TYR A 168 4.38 -9.21 -22.45
CA TYR A 168 5.41 -8.18 -22.49
C TYR A 168 6.47 -8.51 -23.55
N LYS A 169 6.12 -8.32 -24.82
CA LYS A 169 7.00 -8.62 -25.97
C LYS A 169 8.17 -7.65 -26.06
N THR A 170 7.93 -6.40 -25.71
CA THR A 170 8.91 -5.32 -25.63
C THR A 170 8.87 -4.76 -24.22
N ILE A 171 10.04 -4.49 -23.64
CA ILE A 171 10.12 -3.90 -22.31
C ILE A 171 10.38 -2.40 -22.46
N ASP A 172 9.42 -1.61 -22.02
CA ASP A 172 9.55 -0.19 -21.77
C ASP A 172 9.37 0.13 -20.28
N GLU A 173 9.38 1.41 -19.94
CA GLU A 173 9.24 1.89 -18.57
C GLU A 173 7.93 1.44 -17.92
N GLU A 174 6.80 1.53 -18.62
CA GLU A 174 5.49 1.14 -18.07
C GLU A 174 5.40 -0.37 -17.91
N SER A 175 5.83 -1.13 -18.91
CA SER A 175 5.91 -2.60 -18.86
C SER A 175 6.79 -3.07 -17.69
N PHE A 176 7.90 -2.39 -17.43
CA PHE A 176 8.76 -2.69 -16.28
C PHE A 176 8.02 -2.47 -14.94
N ILE A 177 7.30 -1.37 -14.79
CA ILE A 177 6.49 -1.10 -13.59
C ILE A 177 5.38 -2.13 -13.43
N GLU A 178 4.70 -2.49 -14.52
CA GLU A 178 3.64 -3.50 -14.49
C GLU A 178 4.19 -4.89 -14.14
N LEU A 179 5.38 -5.25 -14.61
CA LEU A 179 6.09 -6.47 -14.21
C LEU A 179 6.46 -6.43 -12.72
N ALA A 180 6.86 -5.28 -12.19
CA ALA A 180 7.11 -5.08 -10.76
C ALA A 180 5.83 -5.11 -9.91
N CYS A 181 4.63 -5.11 -10.52
CA CYS A 181 3.34 -5.33 -9.87
C CYS A 181 2.86 -6.79 -9.92
N LEU A 182 3.60 -7.70 -10.56
CA LEU A 182 3.24 -9.11 -10.55
C LEU A 182 3.37 -9.69 -9.14
N LYS A 183 2.29 -10.29 -8.66
CA LYS A 183 2.22 -10.95 -7.36
C LYS A 183 1.53 -12.30 -7.48
N ARG A 184 1.95 -13.24 -6.65
CA ARG A 184 1.39 -14.61 -6.68
C ARG A 184 -0.10 -14.57 -6.35
N ARG A 185 -0.91 -15.34 -7.08
CA ARG A 185 -2.37 -15.45 -6.89
C ARG A 185 -2.79 -15.70 -5.43
N ALA A 186 -1.98 -16.41 -4.66
CA ALA A 186 -2.22 -16.69 -3.25
C ALA A 186 -2.37 -15.43 -2.38
N PHE A 187 -1.83 -14.28 -2.80
CA PHE A 187 -1.91 -13.01 -2.06
C PHE A 187 -2.98 -12.07 -2.60
N LYS A 188 -3.91 -12.56 -3.44
CA LYS A 188 -4.98 -11.73 -4.01
C LYS A 188 -5.83 -11.02 -2.95
N TYR A 189 -5.97 -11.63 -1.76
CA TYR A 189 -6.68 -11.06 -0.62
C TYR A 189 -6.06 -9.75 -0.10
N GLU A 190 -4.83 -9.40 -0.50
CA GLU A 190 -4.17 -8.18 -0.04
C GLU A 190 -4.68 -6.91 -0.76
N TYR A 191 -5.27 -7.04 -1.95
CA TYR A 191 -5.70 -5.91 -2.79
C TYR A 191 -4.67 -4.77 -2.80
N GLU A 192 -3.41 -5.16 -2.98
CA GLU A 192 -2.25 -4.30 -2.83
C GLU A 192 -2.21 -3.31 -4.01
N LEU A 193 -2.02 -2.05 -3.66
CA LEU A 193 -1.71 -0.96 -4.57
C LEU A 193 -0.25 -0.56 -4.35
N ARG A 194 0.54 -0.59 -5.42
CA ARG A 194 1.93 -0.17 -5.40
C ARG A 194 2.06 1.22 -5.96
N ILE A 195 2.73 2.07 -5.19
CA ILE A 195 3.12 3.41 -5.62
C ILE A 195 4.64 3.39 -5.80
N PHE A 196 5.12 3.64 -7.01
CA PHE A 196 6.54 3.69 -7.32
C PHE A 196 6.99 5.12 -7.57
N MET A 197 8.18 5.44 -7.09
CA MET A 197 8.98 6.56 -7.59
C MET A 197 10.03 5.99 -8.54
N TYR A 198 10.07 6.47 -9.77
CA TYR A 198 10.94 5.99 -10.84
C TYR A 198 11.73 7.15 -11.45
N GLY A 199 13.06 7.06 -11.48
CA GLY A 199 13.90 8.13 -12.02
C GLY A 199 15.38 7.74 -12.09
N GLU A 200 16.15 8.45 -12.92
CA GLU A 200 17.57 8.11 -13.16
C GLU A 200 18.44 8.24 -11.90
N LYS A 201 18.18 9.25 -11.08
CA LYS A 201 18.96 9.60 -9.88
C LYS A 201 18.04 9.97 -8.73
N LEU A 202 17.49 8.97 -8.07
CA LEU A 202 16.74 9.12 -6.83
C LEU A 202 17.71 9.17 -5.62
N PRO A 203 17.44 10.02 -4.62
CA PRO A 203 18.25 10.09 -3.41
C PRO A 203 17.91 8.92 -2.46
N ILE A 204 18.27 7.70 -2.88
CA ILE A 204 18.10 6.48 -2.09
C ILE A 204 19.30 6.33 -1.14
N GLU A 205 19.03 6.34 0.16
CA GLU A 205 20.04 6.18 1.22
C GLU A 205 19.67 4.97 2.09
N GLY A 206 20.60 4.05 2.29
CA GLY A 206 20.35 2.84 3.09
C GLY A 206 19.20 1.97 2.56
N GLY A 207 19.01 1.94 1.23
CA GLY A 207 17.92 1.20 0.57
C GLY A 207 16.55 1.86 0.71
N ARG A 208 16.48 3.13 1.12
CA ARG A 208 15.24 3.87 1.33
C ARG A 208 15.26 5.24 0.66
N LEU A 209 14.16 5.57 0.01
CA LEU A 209 13.88 6.93 -0.46
C LEU A 209 12.91 7.60 0.51
N ASN A 210 13.35 8.67 1.18
CA ASN A 210 12.52 9.40 2.13
C ASN A 210 11.95 10.67 1.48
N ILE A 211 10.65 10.70 1.28
CA ILE A 211 9.96 11.81 0.60
C ILE A 211 9.26 12.68 1.66
N PRO A 212 9.54 14.00 1.72
CA PRO A 212 8.80 14.92 2.57
C PRO A 212 7.32 14.98 2.18
N LEU A 213 6.46 14.93 3.17
CA LEU A 213 5.01 15.02 3.00
C LEU A 213 4.54 16.45 3.28
N LYS A 214 3.55 16.91 2.50
CA LYS A 214 2.87 18.19 2.73
C LYS A 214 1.47 17.94 3.28
N GLY A 215 1.03 18.81 4.19
CA GLY A 215 -0.33 18.78 4.72
C GLY A 215 -0.62 17.60 5.67
N LYS A 216 -1.91 17.43 5.97
CA LYS A 216 -2.40 16.40 6.89
C LYS A 216 -2.70 15.12 6.11
N LEU A 217 -1.68 14.29 5.92
CA LEU A 217 -1.76 13.08 5.11
C LEU A 217 -2.54 11.95 5.82
N VAL A 218 -2.23 11.69 7.09
CA VAL A 218 -2.84 10.60 7.86
C VAL A 218 -4.19 11.09 8.40
N LYS A 219 -5.28 10.49 7.91
CA LYS A 219 -6.64 10.79 8.36
C LYS A 219 -6.92 10.13 9.71
N THR A 220 -6.64 8.84 9.79
CA THR A 220 -6.88 8.03 10.98
C THR A 220 -5.72 7.08 11.25
N LEU A 221 -5.56 6.73 12.53
CA LEU A 221 -4.72 5.64 12.98
C LEU A 221 -5.60 4.67 13.77
N LYS A 222 -5.61 3.41 13.35
CA LYS A 222 -6.35 2.34 14.00
C LYS A 222 -5.38 1.39 14.71
N VAL A 223 -5.62 1.13 15.99
CA VAL A 223 -4.79 0.22 16.79
C VAL A 223 -5.27 -1.22 16.64
N CYS A 224 -4.33 -2.17 16.63
CA CYS A 224 -4.60 -3.61 16.65
C CYS A 224 -5.64 -3.96 17.73
N PRO A 225 -6.62 -4.85 17.46
CA PRO A 225 -7.70 -5.14 18.41
C PRO A 225 -7.22 -5.85 19.70
N ASN A 226 -6.13 -6.61 19.64
CA ASN A 226 -5.51 -7.30 20.78
C ASN A 226 -4.05 -6.82 20.96
N PRO A 227 -3.81 -5.59 21.46
CA PRO A 227 -2.46 -5.20 21.85
C PRO A 227 -2.02 -6.08 23.03
N SER A 228 -0.77 -6.55 23.06
CA SER A 228 -0.25 -7.20 24.27
C SER A 228 -0.17 -6.18 25.38
N VAL A 229 -0.22 -6.66 26.63
CA VAL A 229 -0.01 -5.80 27.81
C VAL A 229 1.39 -5.16 27.78
N GLU A 230 2.34 -5.78 27.09
CA GLU A 230 3.70 -5.26 26.83
C GLU A 230 3.80 -4.32 25.62
N ALA A 231 2.83 -4.36 24.70
CA ALA A 231 2.74 -3.38 23.62
C ALA A 231 2.36 -2.04 24.25
N PHE A 232 3.38 -1.20 24.46
CA PHE A 232 3.31 0.21 24.91
C PHE A 232 2.30 1.10 24.14
N VAL A 233 1.65 0.56 23.14
CA VAL A 233 0.57 1.16 22.35
C VAL A 233 -0.75 1.01 23.15
N SER A 234 -0.78 1.50 24.39
CA SER A 234 -2.06 1.66 25.08
C SER A 234 -2.90 2.67 24.28
N ASN A 235 -4.19 2.40 24.12
CA ASN A 235 -5.09 3.30 23.41
C ASN A 235 -5.02 4.73 23.97
N ASP A 236 -4.75 4.88 25.27
CA ASP A 236 -4.69 6.18 25.95
C ASP A 236 -3.41 6.97 25.58
N PHE A 237 -2.24 6.32 25.54
CA PHE A 237 -0.98 6.97 25.14
C PHE A 237 -0.97 7.41 23.66
N VAL A 238 -1.55 6.58 22.79
CA VAL A 238 -1.69 6.88 21.36
C VAL A 238 -2.71 8.00 21.14
N ARG A 239 -3.83 7.99 21.88
CA ARG A 239 -4.86 9.04 21.83
C ARG A 239 -4.32 10.39 22.27
N GLU A 240 -3.69 10.47 23.43
CA GLU A 240 -3.16 11.73 23.97
C GLU A 240 -2.10 12.33 23.01
N MET A 241 -1.18 11.52 22.49
CA MET A 241 -0.12 12.02 21.62
C MET A 241 -0.63 12.42 20.21
N LEU A 242 -1.47 11.60 19.58
CA LEU A 242 -1.81 11.78 18.16
C LEU A 242 -3.08 12.60 17.95
N GLN A 243 -4.06 12.47 18.85
CA GLN A 243 -5.33 13.18 18.70
C GLN A 243 -5.18 14.64 19.15
N GLU A 244 -4.52 14.91 20.26
CA GLU A 244 -4.42 16.26 20.82
C GLU A 244 -3.34 17.11 20.14
N ARG A 245 -2.18 16.53 19.79
CA ARG A 245 -1.06 17.31 19.20
C ARG A 245 -1.06 17.38 17.68
N LEU A 246 -1.65 16.38 17.00
CA LEU A 246 -1.52 16.21 15.55
C LEU A 246 -2.88 16.14 14.84
N GLY A 247 -3.98 16.17 15.60
CA GLY A 247 -5.34 16.12 15.09
C GLY A 247 -5.68 14.82 14.36
N ILE A 248 -4.91 13.75 14.53
CA ILE A 248 -5.17 12.46 13.88
C ILE A 248 -6.24 11.73 14.68
N ARG A 249 -7.29 11.25 14.01
CA ARG A 249 -8.35 10.49 14.70
C ARG A 249 -7.83 9.09 15.03
N VAL A 250 -7.87 8.71 16.30
CA VAL A 250 -7.44 7.38 16.76
C VAL A 250 -8.66 6.48 16.96
N GLU A 251 -8.66 5.32 16.32
CA GLU A 251 -9.76 4.35 16.37
C GLU A 251 -9.27 3.00 16.91
N LYS A 252 -10.15 2.28 17.61
CA LYS A 252 -9.89 0.90 18.01
C LYS A 252 -10.48 -0.03 16.95
N SER A 253 -9.78 -1.11 16.59
CA SER A 253 -10.40 -2.15 15.78
C SER A 253 -11.49 -2.91 16.54
N HIS A 254 -12.62 -3.11 15.87
CA HIS A 254 -13.82 -3.80 16.39
C HIS A 254 -13.88 -5.28 16.00
N LEU A 255 -12.83 -5.81 15.36
CA LEU A 255 -12.80 -7.14 14.75
C LEU A 255 -13.21 -8.30 15.69
N TYR A 256 -13.05 -8.14 17.01
CA TYR A 256 -13.39 -9.16 18.01
C TYR A 256 -14.50 -8.76 19.00
N ASP A 257 -15.13 -7.60 18.80
CA ASP A 257 -16.09 -7.08 19.78
C ASP A 257 -17.35 -7.95 19.89
N GLU A 258 -17.77 -8.62 18.81
CA GLU A 258 -18.99 -9.44 18.78
C GLU A 258 -18.81 -10.86 19.34
N VAL A 259 -17.62 -11.45 19.22
CA VAL A 259 -17.34 -12.82 19.72
C VAL A 259 -17.40 -12.88 21.26
N SER A 260 -17.11 -11.75 21.92
CA SER A 260 -17.18 -11.63 23.39
C SER A 260 -18.59 -11.75 23.99
N LYS A 261 -19.65 -11.70 23.17
CA LYS A 261 -21.06 -11.73 23.61
C LYS A 261 -21.68 -13.12 23.60
N PHE A 262 -21.00 -14.14 23.07
CA PHE A 262 -21.51 -15.51 23.06
C PHE A 262 -21.28 -16.18 24.42
N LYS A 263 -22.26 -16.09 25.32
CA LYS A 263 -22.29 -16.87 26.56
C LYS A 263 -23.01 -18.19 26.31
N PHE A 264 -22.35 -19.32 26.56
CA PHE A 264 -23.04 -20.61 26.65
C PHE A 264 -24.04 -20.56 27.81
N SER A 265 -25.34 -20.58 27.50
CA SER A 265 -26.34 -20.98 28.48
C SER A 265 -26.18 -22.49 28.70
N ARG A 266 -25.77 -22.90 29.90
CA ARG A 266 -25.92 -24.31 30.30
C ARG A 266 -27.40 -24.62 30.26
N GLY A 267 -27.80 -25.55 29.39
CA GLY A 267 -29.16 -26.10 29.37
C GLY A 267 -29.49 -26.68 30.75
N LYS A 268 -30.69 -26.37 31.23
CA LYS A 268 -31.26 -26.98 32.44
C LYS A 268 -31.72 -28.39 32.14
#